data_AF-A0A2E9Y763-F1
#
_entry.id   AF-A0A2E9Y763-F1
#
_cell.length_a   1.000
_cell.length_b   1.000
_cell.length_c   1.000
_cell.angle_alpha   90.00
_cell.angle_beta   90.00
_cell.angle_gamma   90.00
#
_symmetry.space_group_name_H-M   'P 1'
#
loop_
_entity.id
_entity.type
_entity.pdbx_description
1 polymer ?
#
loop_
_entity_poly.entity_id
_entity_poly.type
_entity_poly.pdbx_seq_one_letter_code
_entity_poly.pdbx_strand_id
1 'polypeptide(L)'
;MAFQRYAITLIFLAPVILCEIRNYRSRTRRYGLHTARGVLYAIGVILWFYAMAHIPVAEVTAPGFTAPIFATIGAALFLGERQYFRRISAVIIGFAGTVVILRPGVQVIELGALAQLGAAPLFAASLFMSKKLTETEHNGTIVAVMAIFVTLTLLPPALYVWRSPTIEEMIWLFGLAGLATLRHLTMTQAFRCAEVTALQPISFLQLVWATLLGFYAFGEEPDLWTWVGGGIIVTSATYIAYREARARNRARAGTSQKGVDRMERRGYHTGLVLILVLAAAVGFRPFEALAVPSADPWPRWRAADTNSPAEIRFAAWDDLLRRYVVASPDGINLFRYAAVTAADRTALTNEVDRLTALPISSFNRSQQLAYWINLYNATTVKMVLAHYPVDTIMDIRISPGLFSFGPWDKKLLRIEGEAVSLNDIEHRILRPLWADPRIHYVLNCASLGCPNLDARAYTAKDMEARLAAAAWAFVNHPRGVRFESGELTVSSIYDWFIADFGGDEVGVLAHLRQYAAPVLKERLAKHGRLDRTAYDWRLNGSD
;
A
#
# COMPACT_ATOMS: atom_id res chain seq x y z
N MET A 1 -21.58 -14.95 0.00
CA MET A 1 -20.80 -14.46 -1.16
C MET A 1 -20.08 -15.56 -1.95
N ALA A 2 -19.12 -16.32 -1.38
CA ALA A 2 -18.33 -17.30 -2.14
C ALA A 2 -19.16 -18.34 -2.91
N PHE A 3 -20.10 -19.02 -2.23
CA PHE A 3 -21.01 -19.98 -2.86
C PHE A 3 -21.84 -19.35 -3.99
N GLN A 4 -22.45 -18.19 -3.74
CA GLN A 4 -23.30 -17.48 -4.72
C GLN A 4 -22.55 -17.18 -6.01
N ARG A 5 -21.29 -16.72 -5.91
CA ARG A 5 -20.43 -16.47 -7.08
C ARG A 5 -20.26 -17.73 -7.96
N TYR A 6 -20.01 -18.89 -7.35
CA TYR A 6 -19.84 -20.14 -8.10
C TYR A 6 -21.17 -20.72 -8.59
N ALA A 7 -22.26 -20.56 -7.84
CA ALA A 7 -23.60 -20.93 -8.30
C ALA A 7 -23.99 -20.13 -9.56
N ILE A 8 -23.72 -18.82 -9.59
CA ILE A 8 -23.95 -17.97 -10.77
C ILE A 8 -23.00 -18.37 -11.91
N THR A 9 -21.76 -18.76 -11.61
CA THR A 9 -20.81 -19.27 -12.62
C THR A 9 -21.36 -20.49 -13.38
N LEU A 10 -22.16 -21.35 -12.72
CA LEU A 10 -22.82 -22.48 -13.39
C LEU A 10 -23.82 -22.03 -14.46
N ILE A 11 -24.44 -20.85 -14.30
CA ILE A 11 -25.36 -20.29 -15.30
C ILE A 11 -24.58 -19.96 -16.59
N PHE A 12 -23.43 -19.30 -16.46
CA PHE A 12 -22.55 -19.00 -17.60
C PHE A 12 -22.02 -20.25 -18.31
N LEU A 13 -21.82 -21.34 -17.56
CA LEU A 13 -21.31 -22.61 -18.08
C LEU A 13 -22.42 -23.60 -18.46
N ALA A 14 -23.69 -23.24 -18.28
CA ALA A 14 -24.82 -24.11 -18.59
C ALA A 14 -24.83 -24.61 -20.04
N PRO A 15 -24.52 -23.81 -21.08
CA PRO A 15 -24.46 -24.32 -22.46
C PRO A 15 -23.41 -25.42 -22.64
N VAL A 16 -22.25 -25.28 -21.99
CA VAL A 16 -21.18 -26.28 -22.03
C VAL A 16 -21.61 -27.55 -21.29
N ILE A 17 -22.17 -27.40 -20.09
CA ILE A 17 -22.65 -28.52 -19.27
C ILE A 17 -23.74 -29.32 -20.02
N LEU A 18 -24.72 -28.63 -20.60
CA LEU A 18 -25.81 -29.26 -21.35
C LEU A 18 -25.31 -29.95 -22.62
N CYS A 19 -24.34 -29.36 -23.32
CA CYS A 19 -23.73 -29.98 -24.49
C CYS A 19 -22.99 -31.28 -24.13
N GLU A 20 -22.27 -31.29 -23.00
CA GLU A 20 -21.57 -32.49 -22.52
C GLU A 20 -22.53 -33.58 -22.03
N ILE A 21 -23.63 -33.22 -21.37
CA ILE A 21 -24.67 -34.19 -20.97
C ILE A 21 -25.34 -34.80 -22.21
N ARG A 22 -25.64 -33.97 -23.22
CA ARG A 22 -26.31 -34.40 -24.46
C ARG A 22 -25.40 -35.25 -25.35
N ASN A 23 -24.12 -34.90 -25.44
CA ASN A 23 -23.14 -35.65 -26.20
C ASN A 23 -22.47 -36.68 -25.27
N TYR A 24 -23.07 -37.86 -25.11
CA TYR A 24 -22.54 -39.05 -24.39
C TYR A 24 -21.11 -39.50 -24.77
N ARG A 25 -20.43 -38.78 -25.69
CA ARG A 25 -19.07 -39.02 -26.19
C ARG A 25 -17.96 -38.39 -25.35
N SER A 26 -18.22 -37.41 -24.48
CA SER A 26 -17.20 -36.87 -23.56
C SER A 26 -17.20 -37.62 -22.24
N ARG A 27 -16.77 -38.88 -22.27
CA ARG A 27 -16.25 -39.50 -21.05
C ARG A 27 -15.01 -38.70 -20.65
N THR A 28 -15.17 -37.72 -19.75
CA THR A 28 -14.05 -37.12 -19.01
C THR A 28 -13.24 -38.27 -18.45
N ARG A 29 -12.03 -38.50 -18.98
CA ARG A 29 -11.31 -39.76 -18.72
C ARG A 29 -10.63 -39.76 -17.36
N ARG A 30 -10.63 -38.60 -16.68
CA ARG A 30 -9.85 -38.33 -15.47
C ARG A 30 -10.70 -37.76 -14.33
N TYR A 31 -11.83 -38.40 -14.01
CA TYR A 31 -12.70 -37.99 -12.91
C TYR A 31 -11.94 -37.75 -11.60
N GLY A 32 -11.01 -38.63 -11.22
CA GLY A 32 -10.20 -38.46 -10.01
C GLY A 32 -9.41 -37.14 -9.99
N LEU A 33 -8.85 -36.72 -11.13
CA LEU A 33 -8.10 -35.46 -11.23
C LEU A 33 -9.02 -34.24 -11.19
N HIS A 34 -10.20 -34.33 -11.81
CA HIS A 34 -11.22 -33.27 -11.72
C HIS A 34 -11.75 -33.10 -10.29
N THR A 35 -12.06 -34.20 -9.60
CA THR A 35 -12.54 -34.17 -8.22
C THR A 35 -11.47 -33.62 -7.28
N ALA A 36 -10.23 -34.14 -7.36
CA ALA A 36 -9.13 -33.62 -6.54
C ALA A 36 -8.89 -32.13 -6.77
N ARG A 37 -8.92 -31.68 -8.03
CA ARG A 37 -8.79 -30.26 -8.38
C ARG A 37 -9.92 -29.41 -7.80
N GLY A 38 -11.16 -29.86 -7.94
CA GLY A 38 -12.34 -29.16 -7.45
C GLY A 38 -12.32 -28.98 -5.94
N VAL A 39 -12.00 -30.05 -5.19
CA VAL A 39 -11.92 -30.04 -3.73
C VAL A 39 -10.77 -29.17 -3.23
N LEU A 40 -9.55 -29.35 -3.76
CA LEU A 40 -8.39 -28.53 -3.36
C LEU A 40 -8.63 -27.06 -3.63
N TYR A 41 -9.19 -26.74 -4.80
CA TYR A 41 -9.51 -25.36 -5.15
C TYR A 41 -10.62 -24.79 -4.26
N ALA A 42 -11.62 -25.59 -3.89
CA ALA A 42 -12.67 -25.16 -2.97
C ALA A 42 -12.13 -24.86 -1.56
N ILE A 43 -11.24 -25.70 -1.02
CA ILE A 43 -10.57 -25.44 0.26
C ILE A 43 -9.74 -24.15 0.16
N GLY A 44 -8.99 -23.96 -0.92
CA GLY A 44 -8.27 -22.72 -1.18
C GLY A 44 -9.18 -21.49 -1.21
N VAL A 45 -10.35 -21.59 -1.87
CA VAL A 45 -11.37 -20.53 -1.87
C VAL A 45 -11.89 -20.25 -0.46
N ILE A 46 -12.16 -21.27 0.35
CA ILE A 46 -12.61 -21.09 1.74
C ILE A 46 -11.56 -20.31 2.54
N LEU A 47 -10.30 -20.72 2.48
CA LEU A 47 -9.20 -20.05 3.18
C LEU A 47 -8.98 -18.62 2.69
N TRP A 48 -9.08 -18.38 1.38
CA TRP A 48 -8.92 -17.04 0.79
C TRP A 48 -10.07 -16.10 1.17
N PHE A 49 -11.32 -16.56 1.12
CA PHE A 49 -12.46 -15.76 1.59
C PHE A 49 -12.43 -15.55 3.11
N TYR A 50 -11.95 -16.52 3.88
CA TYR A 50 -11.71 -16.35 5.31
C TYR A 50 -10.68 -15.25 5.56
N ALA A 51 -9.55 -15.24 4.83
CA ALA A 51 -8.56 -14.18 4.92
C ALA A 51 -9.16 -12.79 4.60
N MET A 52 -9.88 -12.67 3.47
CA MET A 52 -10.54 -11.42 3.07
C MET A 52 -11.59 -10.91 4.06
N ALA A 53 -12.17 -11.80 4.88
CA ALA A 53 -13.15 -11.40 5.89
C ALA A 53 -12.50 -10.93 7.20
N HIS A 54 -11.21 -11.24 7.44
CA HIS A 54 -10.53 -10.97 8.71
C HIS A 54 -9.42 -9.93 8.60
N ILE A 55 -8.80 -9.79 7.43
CA ILE A 55 -7.73 -8.82 7.19
C ILE A 55 -8.04 -7.94 5.95
N PRO A 56 -7.55 -6.70 5.91
CA PRO A 56 -7.67 -5.82 4.74
C PRO A 56 -7.24 -6.49 3.44
N VAL A 57 -7.91 -6.16 2.32
CA VAL A 57 -7.65 -6.76 0.99
C VAL A 57 -6.19 -6.59 0.55
N ALA A 58 -5.56 -5.45 0.89
CA ALA A 58 -4.14 -5.21 0.62
C ALA A 58 -3.24 -6.24 1.35
N GLU A 59 -3.55 -6.56 2.61
CA GLU A 59 -2.83 -7.53 3.42
C GLU A 59 -3.07 -8.97 2.96
N VAL A 60 -4.23 -9.31 2.39
CA VAL A 60 -4.48 -10.61 1.73
C VAL A 60 -3.62 -10.77 0.47
N THR A 61 -3.35 -9.66 -0.21
CA THR A 61 -2.75 -9.69 -1.54
C THR A 61 -1.26 -10.07 -1.48
N ALA A 62 -0.50 -9.55 -0.51
CA ALA A 62 0.93 -9.81 -0.37
C ALA A 62 1.27 -11.30 -0.15
N PRO A 63 0.68 -12.01 0.84
CA PRO A 63 0.89 -13.45 0.99
C PRO A 63 0.32 -14.25 -0.19
N GLY A 64 -0.71 -13.73 -0.87
CA GLY A 64 -1.27 -14.34 -2.08
C GLY A 64 -0.28 -14.40 -3.25
N PHE A 65 0.62 -13.43 -3.38
CA PHE A 65 1.67 -13.42 -4.40
C PHE A 65 2.79 -14.46 -4.19
N THR A 66 2.70 -15.26 -3.13
CA THR A 66 3.50 -16.49 -3.01
C THR A 66 2.96 -17.64 -3.88
N ALA A 67 1.68 -17.58 -4.31
CA ALA A 67 1.07 -18.64 -5.12
C ALA A 67 1.82 -18.90 -6.46
N PRO A 68 2.28 -17.87 -7.22
CA PRO A 68 3.13 -18.10 -8.39
C PRO A 68 4.48 -18.80 -8.08
N ILE A 69 5.03 -18.60 -6.88
CA ILE A 69 6.25 -19.28 -6.43
C ILE A 69 5.96 -20.76 -6.20
N PHE A 70 4.90 -21.08 -5.45
CA PHE A 70 4.45 -22.45 -5.26
C PHE A 70 4.08 -23.13 -6.58
N ALA A 71 3.46 -22.41 -7.51
CA ALA A 71 3.14 -22.93 -8.84
C ALA A 71 4.40 -23.24 -9.66
N THR A 72 5.43 -22.40 -9.57
CA THR A 72 6.73 -22.62 -10.21
C THR A 72 7.45 -23.84 -9.66
N ILE A 73 7.54 -23.95 -8.32
CA ILE A 73 8.16 -25.10 -7.66
C ILE A 73 7.37 -26.38 -7.94
N GLY A 74 6.04 -26.31 -7.84
CA GLY A 74 5.15 -27.44 -8.13
C GLY A 74 5.25 -27.91 -9.58
N ALA A 75 5.31 -27.00 -10.55
CA ALA A 75 5.50 -27.36 -11.95
C ALA A 75 6.86 -28.03 -12.19
N ALA A 76 7.93 -27.53 -11.56
CA ALA A 76 9.26 -28.14 -11.61
C ALA A 76 9.27 -29.58 -11.07
N LEU A 77 8.59 -29.84 -9.94
CA LEU A 77 8.58 -31.15 -9.28
C LEU A 77 7.62 -32.16 -9.93
N PHE A 78 6.41 -31.73 -10.32
CA PHE A 78 5.33 -32.64 -10.73
C PHE A 78 5.12 -32.72 -12.24
N LEU A 79 5.46 -31.67 -13.00
CA LEU A 79 5.34 -31.66 -14.46
C LEU A 79 6.67 -31.93 -15.17
N GLY A 80 7.79 -31.91 -14.45
CA GLY A 80 9.11 -32.16 -15.02
C GLY A 80 9.57 -31.08 -16.01
N GLU A 81 9.02 -29.86 -15.93
CA GLU A 81 9.39 -28.74 -16.81
C GLU A 81 10.87 -28.40 -16.62
N ARG A 82 11.71 -28.64 -17.65
CA ARG A 82 13.15 -28.36 -17.64
C ARG A 82 13.40 -26.94 -18.17
N GLN A 83 13.86 -26.02 -17.32
CA GLN A 83 14.64 -24.78 -17.60
C GLN A 83 14.57 -23.85 -16.36
N TYR A 84 15.21 -24.29 -15.26
CA TYR A 84 14.98 -23.78 -13.91
C TYR A 84 15.45 -22.34 -13.71
N PHE A 85 16.70 -22.03 -14.03
CA PHE A 85 17.31 -20.81 -13.49
C PHE A 85 16.64 -19.52 -14.00
N ARG A 86 16.36 -19.44 -15.30
CA ARG A 86 15.87 -18.19 -15.93
C ARG A 86 14.41 -17.88 -15.61
N ARG A 87 13.57 -18.92 -15.51
CA ARG A 87 12.16 -18.72 -15.17
C ARG A 87 11.99 -18.50 -13.68
N ILE A 88 12.72 -19.25 -12.85
CA ILE A 88 12.76 -19.00 -11.41
C ILE A 88 13.30 -17.60 -11.12
N SER A 89 14.36 -17.15 -11.81
CA SER A 89 14.85 -15.78 -11.64
C SER A 89 13.80 -14.74 -12.03
N ALA A 90 13.04 -14.95 -13.13
CA ALA A 90 11.96 -14.05 -13.51
C ALA A 90 10.83 -14.03 -12.46
N VAL A 91 10.51 -15.17 -11.86
CA VAL A 91 9.51 -15.27 -10.78
C VAL A 91 10.01 -14.56 -9.53
N ILE A 92 11.27 -14.75 -9.13
CA ILE A 92 11.88 -14.06 -7.98
C ILE A 92 11.92 -12.54 -8.21
N ILE A 93 12.31 -12.09 -9.41
CA ILE A 93 12.35 -10.67 -9.75
C ILE A 93 10.93 -10.08 -9.78
N GLY A 94 9.97 -10.78 -10.37
CA GLY A 94 8.57 -10.36 -10.38
C GLY A 94 7.98 -10.27 -8.96
N PHE A 95 8.29 -11.24 -8.11
CA PHE A 95 7.92 -11.23 -6.71
C PHE A 95 8.59 -10.08 -5.94
N ALA A 96 9.88 -9.82 -6.17
CA ALA A 96 10.57 -8.66 -5.60
C ALA A 96 9.87 -7.35 -6.00
N GLY A 97 9.43 -7.23 -7.26
CA GLY A 97 8.60 -6.12 -7.71
C GLY A 97 7.30 -6.00 -6.91
N THR A 98 6.59 -7.11 -6.64
CA THR A 98 5.39 -7.06 -5.78
C THR A 98 5.69 -6.64 -4.34
N VAL A 99 6.82 -7.05 -3.76
CA VAL A 99 7.25 -6.63 -2.42
C VAL A 99 7.53 -5.12 -2.40
N VAL A 100 8.14 -4.59 -3.47
CA VAL A 100 8.38 -3.15 -3.61
C VAL A 100 7.08 -2.36 -3.71
N ILE A 101 6.07 -2.83 -4.44
CA ILE A 101 4.77 -2.15 -4.52
C ILE A 101 4.02 -2.24 -3.18
N LEU A 102 3.90 -3.46 -2.64
CA LEU A 102 3.02 -3.72 -1.49
C LEU A 102 3.61 -3.26 -0.16
N ARG A 103 4.94 -3.08 -0.08
CA ARG A 103 5.68 -2.70 1.14
C ARG A 103 5.13 -3.39 2.39
N PRO A 104 5.15 -4.73 2.42
CA PRO A 104 4.58 -5.46 3.55
C PRO A 104 5.33 -5.06 4.83
N GLY A 105 4.60 -4.43 5.76
CA GLY A 105 5.11 -4.11 7.10
C GLY A 105 5.19 -5.37 7.97
N VAL A 106 5.89 -5.27 9.10
CA VAL A 106 5.85 -6.33 10.11
C VAL A 106 4.64 -6.08 11.01
N GLN A 107 3.51 -6.70 10.64
CA GLN A 107 2.31 -6.77 11.44
C GLN A 107 2.28 -8.09 12.23
N VAL A 108 1.46 -8.15 13.29
CA VAL A 108 1.23 -9.40 14.02
C VAL A 108 0.65 -10.41 13.04
N ILE A 109 1.17 -11.65 13.05
CA ILE A 109 0.67 -12.71 12.18
C ILE A 109 -0.77 -13.04 12.59
N GLU A 110 -1.74 -12.45 11.88
CA GLU A 110 -3.14 -12.76 12.08
C GLU A 110 -3.51 -14.10 11.41
N LEU A 111 -4.55 -14.74 11.95
CA LEU A 111 -5.10 -15.98 11.40
C LEU A 111 -5.48 -15.83 9.90
N GLY A 112 -5.91 -14.64 9.48
CA GLY A 112 -6.21 -14.34 8.08
C GLY A 112 -4.98 -14.45 7.16
N ALA A 113 -3.82 -13.94 7.58
CA ALA A 113 -2.59 -14.02 6.81
C ALA A 113 -2.11 -15.48 6.67
N LEU A 114 -2.21 -16.26 7.75
CA LEU A 114 -1.90 -17.70 7.72
C LEU A 114 -2.85 -18.49 6.81
N ALA A 115 -4.15 -18.18 6.85
CA ALA A 115 -5.13 -18.79 5.96
C ALA A 115 -4.80 -18.51 4.50
N GLN A 116 -4.41 -17.28 4.16
CA GLN A 116 -4.01 -16.92 2.81
C GLN A 116 -2.72 -17.62 2.36
N LEU A 117 -1.72 -17.71 3.23
CA LEU A 117 -0.51 -18.50 2.96
C LEU A 117 -0.82 -19.98 2.75
N GLY A 118 -1.81 -20.52 3.47
CA GLY A 118 -2.32 -21.88 3.27
C GLY A 118 -3.12 -22.05 1.96
N ALA A 119 -3.82 -21.01 1.51
CA ALA A 119 -4.56 -21.03 0.24
C ALA A 119 -3.64 -21.07 -0.99
N ALA A 120 -2.49 -20.39 -0.92
CA ALA A 120 -1.53 -20.27 -2.02
C ALA A 120 -1.06 -21.62 -2.61
N PRO A 121 -0.57 -22.61 -1.83
CA PRO A 121 -0.18 -23.92 -2.36
C PRO A 121 -1.38 -24.72 -2.89
N LEU A 122 -2.60 -24.56 -2.33
CA LEU A 122 -3.80 -25.24 -2.84
C LEU A 122 -4.22 -24.69 -4.21
N PHE A 123 -4.12 -23.38 -4.40
CA PHE A 123 -4.35 -22.77 -5.71
C PHE A 123 -3.29 -23.17 -6.72
N ALA A 124 -2.00 -23.08 -6.35
CA ALA A 124 -0.91 -23.61 -7.16
C ALA A 124 -1.16 -25.07 -7.55
N ALA A 125 -1.73 -25.85 -6.62
CA ALA A 125 -2.02 -27.24 -6.88
C ALA A 125 -3.11 -27.45 -7.94
N SER A 126 -4.21 -26.72 -7.81
CA SER A 126 -5.28 -26.69 -8.81
C SER A 126 -4.79 -26.24 -10.19
N LEU A 127 -3.81 -25.33 -10.26
CA LEU A 127 -3.22 -24.88 -11.53
C LEU A 127 -2.49 -26.00 -12.28
N PHE A 128 -1.66 -26.82 -11.61
CA PHE A 128 -1.00 -27.95 -12.28
C PHE A 128 -2.00 -29.02 -12.73
N MET A 129 -3.04 -29.28 -11.93
CA MET A 129 -4.08 -30.23 -12.31
C MET A 129 -4.82 -29.72 -13.54
N SER A 130 -5.08 -28.41 -13.59
CA SER A 130 -5.64 -27.75 -14.77
C SER A 130 -4.75 -27.95 -16.00
N LYS A 131 -3.45 -27.70 -15.90
CA LYS A 131 -2.50 -27.93 -17.00
C LYS A 131 -2.57 -29.37 -17.51
N LYS A 132 -2.51 -30.37 -16.62
CA LYS A 132 -2.55 -31.79 -16.99
C LYS A 132 -3.89 -32.23 -17.59
N LEU A 133 -5.00 -31.59 -17.19
CA LEU A 133 -6.32 -31.82 -17.79
C LEU A 133 -6.42 -31.26 -19.21
N THR A 134 -5.71 -30.16 -19.50
CA THR A 134 -5.76 -29.54 -20.84
C THR A 134 -5.15 -30.38 -21.97
N GLU A 135 -4.41 -31.44 -21.63
CA GLU A 135 -3.90 -32.43 -22.57
C GLU A 135 -4.99 -33.34 -23.13
N THR A 136 -6.06 -33.58 -22.37
CA THR A 136 -7.09 -34.58 -22.70
C THR A 136 -8.50 -34.00 -22.79
N GLU A 137 -8.77 -32.89 -22.10
CA GLU A 137 -10.11 -32.33 -21.92
C GLU A 137 -10.24 -30.95 -22.58
N HIS A 138 -11.47 -30.59 -22.96
CA HIS A 138 -11.76 -29.26 -23.51
C HIS A 138 -11.80 -28.20 -22.39
N ASN A 139 -11.37 -26.96 -22.70
CA ASN A 139 -11.28 -25.87 -21.72
C ASN A 139 -12.61 -25.62 -20.98
N GLY A 140 -13.73 -25.60 -21.72
CA GLY A 140 -15.05 -25.42 -21.15
C GLY A 140 -15.37 -26.49 -20.09
N THR A 141 -15.13 -27.76 -20.42
CA THR A 141 -15.34 -28.91 -19.53
C THR A 141 -14.47 -28.83 -18.27
N ILE A 142 -13.20 -28.44 -18.43
CA ILE A 142 -12.27 -28.25 -17.32
C ILE A 142 -12.78 -27.20 -16.33
N VAL A 143 -13.30 -26.07 -16.82
CA VAL A 143 -13.83 -25.01 -15.95
C VAL A 143 -15.20 -25.37 -15.37
N ALA A 144 -16.09 -25.97 -16.18
CA ALA A 144 -17.43 -26.39 -15.75
C ALA A 144 -17.38 -27.41 -14.61
N VAL A 145 -16.60 -28.47 -14.75
CA VAL A 145 -16.48 -29.50 -13.72
C VAL A 145 -15.87 -28.93 -12.43
N MET A 146 -14.90 -28.02 -12.54
CA MET A 146 -14.36 -27.31 -11.36
C MET A 146 -15.44 -26.48 -10.67
N ALA A 147 -16.21 -25.69 -11.43
CA ALA A 147 -17.28 -24.87 -10.88
C ALA A 147 -18.34 -25.72 -10.17
N ILE A 148 -18.70 -26.88 -10.72
CA ILE A 148 -19.63 -27.84 -10.09
C ILE A 148 -19.06 -28.33 -8.75
N PHE A 149 -17.86 -28.89 -8.72
CA PHE A 149 -17.27 -29.41 -7.48
C PHE A 149 -17.08 -28.32 -6.42
N VAL A 150 -16.68 -27.11 -6.82
CA VAL A 150 -16.51 -25.99 -5.90
C VAL A 150 -17.86 -25.55 -5.34
N THR A 151 -18.90 -25.47 -6.16
CA THR A 151 -20.26 -25.12 -5.71
C THR A 151 -20.78 -26.16 -4.72
N LEU A 152 -20.60 -27.44 -5.00
CA LEU A 152 -20.99 -28.54 -4.11
C LEU A 152 -20.21 -28.51 -2.79
N THR A 153 -18.90 -28.26 -2.83
CA THR A 153 -18.06 -28.20 -1.62
C THR A 153 -18.41 -26.99 -0.75
N LEU A 154 -18.78 -25.86 -1.36
CA LEU A 154 -19.19 -24.65 -0.65
C LEU A 154 -20.64 -24.69 -0.16
N LEU A 155 -21.45 -25.65 -0.60
CA LEU A 155 -22.88 -25.73 -0.24
C LEU A 155 -23.09 -25.97 1.27
N PRO A 156 -22.49 -26.97 1.93
CA PRO A 156 -22.70 -27.19 3.37
C PRO A 156 -22.41 -25.96 4.24
N PRO A 157 -21.25 -25.27 4.13
CA PRO A 157 -21.02 -24.06 4.93
C PRO A 157 -21.96 -22.92 4.51
N ALA A 158 -22.31 -22.80 3.23
CA ALA A 158 -23.23 -21.76 2.77
C ALA A 158 -24.65 -21.93 3.34
N LEU A 159 -25.13 -23.16 3.52
CA LEU A 159 -26.42 -23.43 4.15
C LEU A 159 -26.43 -23.00 5.63
N TYR A 160 -25.28 -23.10 6.32
CA TYR A 160 -25.15 -22.70 7.71
C TYR A 160 -25.07 -21.18 7.90
N VAL A 161 -24.36 -20.46 7.02
CA VAL A 161 -24.16 -18.99 7.11
C VAL A 161 -24.91 -18.21 6.02
N TRP A 162 -26.04 -18.73 5.54
CA TRP A 162 -26.72 -18.17 4.38
C TRP A 162 -27.16 -16.72 4.61
N ARG A 163 -26.86 -15.86 3.63
CA ARG A 163 -27.41 -14.51 3.53
C ARG A 163 -27.87 -14.25 2.10
N SER A 164 -29.14 -13.94 1.93
CA SER A 164 -29.71 -13.60 0.62
C SER A 164 -29.16 -12.25 0.15
N PRO A 165 -28.58 -12.17 -1.05
CA PRO A 165 -27.99 -10.94 -1.54
C PRO A 165 -29.08 -9.97 -1.99
N THR A 166 -28.83 -8.67 -1.87
CA THR A 166 -29.70 -7.64 -2.45
C THR A 166 -29.66 -7.68 -3.98
N ILE A 167 -30.58 -6.98 -4.65
CA ILE A 167 -30.57 -6.88 -6.13
C ILE A 167 -29.26 -6.27 -6.62
N GLU A 168 -28.78 -5.23 -5.93
CA GLU A 168 -27.51 -4.58 -6.27
C GLU A 168 -26.32 -5.53 -6.10
N GLU A 169 -26.24 -6.23 -4.96
CA GLU A 169 -25.20 -7.25 -4.73
C GLU A 169 -25.27 -8.38 -5.77
N MET A 170 -26.47 -8.75 -6.22
CA MET A 170 -26.66 -9.75 -7.26
C MET A 170 -26.08 -9.30 -8.60
N ILE A 171 -26.27 -8.03 -8.99
CA ILE A 171 -25.69 -7.46 -10.21
C ILE A 171 -24.17 -7.53 -10.15
N TRP A 172 -23.57 -7.11 -9.03
CA TRP A 172 -22.12 -7.19 -8.84
C TRP A 172 -21.60 -8.63 -8.85
N LEU A 173 -22.31 -9.56 -8.20
CA LEU A 173 -21.96 -10.98 -8.21
C LEU A 173 -22.05 -11.58 -9.61
N PHE A 174 -23.02 -11.17 -10.43
CA PHE A 174 -23.16 -11.63 -11.81
C PHE A 174 -22.01 -11.13 -12.69
N GLY A 175 -21.66 -9.84 -12.58
CA GLY A 175 -20.50 -9.27 -13.26
C GLY A 175 -19.19 -9.96 -12.85
N LEU A 176 -18.99 -10.16 -11.55
CA LEU A 176 -17.80 -10.83 -11.01
C LEU A 176 -17.72 -12.30 -11.46
N ALA A 177 -18.85 -13.04 -11.48
CA ALA A 177 -18.91 -14.41 -11.96
C ALA A 177 -18.58 -14.50 -13.46
N GLY A 178 -19.08 -13.58 -14.27
CA GLY A 178 -18.76 -13.50 -15.70
C GLY A 178 -17.26 -13.29 -15.94
N LEU A 179 -16.66 -12.28 -15.30
CA LEU A 179 -15.22 -11.99 -15.40
C LEU A 179 -14.37 -13.14 -14.86
N ALA A 180 -14.76 -13.76 -13.74
CA ALA A 180 -14.06 -14.91 -13.18
C ALA A 180 -14.11 -16.13 -14.13
N THR A 181 -15.25 -16.37 -14.77
CA THR A 181 -15.41 -17.43 -15.78
C THR A 181 -14.50 -17.18 -16.98
N LEU A 182 -14.50 -15.96 -17.51
CA LEU A 182 -13.63 -15.56 -18.61
C LEU A 182 -12.15 -15.72 -18.25
N ARG A 183 -11.74 -15.32 -17.04
CA ARG A 183 -10.38 -15.51 -16.52
C ARG A 183 -10.00 -16.99 -16.50
N HIS A 184 -10.88 -17.87 -16.04
CA HIS A 184 -10.58 -19.32 -16.00
C HIS A 184 -10.52 -19.95 -17.40
N LEU A 185 -11.37 -19.54 -18.33
CA LEU A 185 -11.35 -20.04 -19.72
C LEU A 185 -10.09 -19.58 -20.47
N THR A 186 -9.72 -18.31 -20.32
CA THR A 186 -8.49 -17.76 -20.92
C THR A 186 -7.24 -18.35 -20.27
N MET A 187 -7.24 -18.58 -18.95
CA MET A 187 -6.14 -19.22 -18.23
C MET A 187 -5.95 -20.69 -18.64
N THR A 188 -7.03 -21.45 -18.78
CA THR A 188 -6.94 -22.84 -19.28
C THR A 188 -6.42 -22.89 -20.72
N GLN A 189 -6.84 -21.94 -21.57
CA GLN A 189 -6.28 -21.80 -22.92
C GLN A 189 -4.79 -21.42 -22.89
N ALA A 190 -4.35 -20.56 -21.98
CA ALA A 190 -2.93 -20.24 -21.82
C ALA A 190 -2.11 -21.48 -21.43
N PHE A 191 -2.62 -22.31 -20.51
CA PHE A 191 -2.00 -23.58 -20.14
C PHE A 191 -1.96 -24.60 -21.28
N ARG A 192 -2.82 -24.53 -22.28
CA ARG A 192 -2.67 -25.36 -23.49
C ARG A 192 -1.48 -24.96 -24.33
N CYS A 193 -1.18 -23.68 -24.40
CA CYS A 193 -0.20 -23.12 -25.32
C CYS A 193 1.21 -22.95 -24.71
N ALA A 194 1.31 -22.88 -23.39
CA ALA A 194 2.55 -22.60 -22.66
C ALA A 194 2.70 -23.44 -21.39
N GLU A 195 3.94 -23.53 -20.91
CA GLU A 195 4.31 -24.18 -19.65
C GLU A 195 3.86 -23.33 -18.46
N VAL A 196 3.56 -23.97 -17.33
CA VAL A 196 3.03 -23.26 -16.15
C VAL A 196 4.08 -22.26 -15.64
N THR A 197 5.34 -22.68 -15.59
CA THR A 197 6.46 -21.88 -15.08
C THR A 197 6.74 -20.64 -15.96
N ALA A 198 6.40 -20.70 -17.25
CA ALA A 198 6.53 -19.56 -18.17
C ALA A 198 5.49 -18.46 -17.92
N LEU A 199 4.30 -18.85 -17.44
CA LEU A 199 3.18 -17.94 -17.22
C LEU A 199 3.21 -17.27 -15.85
N GLN A 200 4.01 -17.76 -14.88
CA GLN A 200 4.02 -17.23 -13.51
C GLN A 200 4.47 -15.76 -13.40
N PRO A 201 5.50 -15.29 -14.13
CA PRO A 201 5.87 -13.86 -14.08
C PRO A 201 4.75 -12.93 -14.55
N ILE A 202 3.88 -13.40 -15.46
CA ILE A 202 2.74 -12.65 -15.96
C ILE A 202 1.69 -12.44 -14.86
N SER A 203 1.57 -13.38 -13.91
CA SER A 203 0.62 -13.25 -12.80
C SER A 203 0.89 -12.03 -11.92
N PHE A 204 2.14 -11.56 -11.84
CA PHE A 204 2.48 -10.34 -11.09
C PHE A 204 1.97 -9.06 -11.78
N LEU A 205 1.69 -9.09 -13.09
CA LEU A 205 1.06 -7.95 -13.79
C LEU A 205 -0.34 -7.63 -13.25
N GLN A 206 -0.98 -8.56 -12.52
CA GLN A 206 -2.22 -8.28 -11.82
C GLN A 206 -2.08 -7.04 -10.93
N LEU A 207 -0.95 -6.84 -10.26
CA LEU A 207 -0.74 -5.69 -9.39
C LEU A 207 -0.65 -4.38 -10.18
N VAL A 208 0.05 -4.41 -11.32
CA VAL A 208 0.13 -3.27 -12.24
C VAL A 208 -1.27 -2.89 -12.74
N TRP A 209 -2.07 -3.86 -13.18
CA TRP A 209 -3.44 -3.60 -13.64
C TRP A 209 -4.37 -3.15 -12.52
N ALA A 210 -4.23 -3.72 -11.32
CA ALA A 210 -5.01 -3.32 -10.16
C ALA A 210 -4.72 -1.86 -9.78
N THR A 211 -3.44 -1.47 -9.74
CA THR A 211 -3.01 -0.08 -9.55
C THR A 211 -3.56 0.84 -10.63
N LEU A 212 -3.43 0.49 -11.91
CA LEU A 212 -3.92 1.32 -13.01
C LEU A 212 -5.44 1.50 -12.97
N LEU A 213 -6.17 0.45 -12.58
CA LEU A 213 -7.61 0.52 -12.37
C LEU A 213 -7.94 1.36 -11.14
N GLY A 214 -7.19 1.23 -10.05
CA GLY A 214 -7.24 2.09 -8.85
C GLY A 214 -7.16 3.57 -9.23
N PHE A 215 -6.11 3.91 -9.98
CA PHE A 215 -5.88 5.26 -10.49
C PHE A 215 -7.02 5.77 -11.38
N TYR A 216 -7.45 4.98 -12.37
CA TYR A 216 -8.45 5.45 -13.34
C TYR A 216 -9.88 5.48 -12.79
N ALA A 217 -10.27 4.46 -12.02
CA ALA A 217 -11.64 4.31 -11.54
C ALA A 217 -11.89 5.03 -10.21
N PHE A 218 -10.87 5.19 -9.38
CA PHE A 218 -11.00 5.72 -8.02
C PHE A 218 -10.11 6.95 -7.74
N GLY A 219 -9.24 7.35 -8.68
CA GLY A 219 -8.33 8.48 -8.48
C GLY A 219 -7.18 8.17 -7.50
N GLU A 220 -6.87 6.89 -7.28
CA GLU A 220 -5.77 6.47 -6.40
C GLU A 220 -4.42 6.68 -7.09
N GLU A 221 -3.70 7.75 -6.76
CA GLU A 221 -2.43 8.07 -7.39
C GLU A 221 -1.31 7.09 -7.01
N PRO A 222 -0.68 6.38 -7.98
CA PRO A 222 0.42 5.46 -7.70
C PRO A 222 1.68 6.22 -7.27
N ASP A 223 2.25 5.83 -6.14
CA ASP A 223 3.47 6.45 -5.63
C ASP A 223 4.76 5.95 -6.31
N LEU A 224 5.91 6.56 -5.99
CA LEU A 224 7.20 6.22 -6.60
C LEU A 224 7.51 4.71 -6.53
N TRP A 225 7.23 4.08 -5.40
CA TRP A 225 7.51 2.66 -5.21
C TRP A 225 6.59 1.77 -6.05
N THR A 226 5.36 2.20 -6.27
CA THR A 226 4.45 1.55 -7.20
C THR A 226 4.98 1.60 -8.64
N TRP A 227 5.56 2.72 -9.06
CA TRP A 227 6.23 2.83 -10.36
C TRP A 227 7.49 1.99 -10.46
N VAL A 228 8.37 2.02 -9.45
CA VAL A 228 9.60 1.22 -9.41
C VAL A 228 9.27 -0.28 -9.44
N GLY A 229 8.39 -0.72 -8.55
CA GLY A 229 7.95 -2.10 -8.48
C GLY A 229 7.21 -2.54 -9.75
N GLY A 230 6.38 -1.66 -10.32
CA GLY A 230 5.69 -1.89 -11.59
C GLY A 230 6.66 -2.07 -12.74
N GLY A 231 7.70 -1.23 -12.81
CA GLY A 231 8.80 -1.34 -13.77
C GLY A 231 9.55 -2.66 -13.64
N ILE A 232 9.83 -3.12 -12.42
CA ILE A 232 10.46 -4.43 -12.17
C ILE A 232 9.57 -5.57 -12.68
N ILE A 233 8.27 -5.54 -12.36
CA ILE A 233 7.30 -6.57 -12.77
C ILE A 233 7.20 -6.63 -14.30
N VAL A 234 6.97 -5.47 -14.94
CA VAL A 234 6.82 -5.38 -16.40
C VAL A 234 8.11 -5.84 -17.09
N THR A 235 9.28 -5.39 -16.64
CA THR A 235 10.57 -5.79 -17.21
C THR A 235 10.78 -7.30 -17.10
N SER A 236 10.47 -7.90 -15.95
CA SER A 236 10.58 -9.35 -15.75
C SER A 236 9.65 -10.14 -16.67
N ALA A 237 8.37 -9.76 -16.73
CA ALA A 237 7.36 -10.41 -17.56
C ALA A 237 7.66 -10.25 -19.06
N THR A 238 8.10 -9.07 -19.51
CA THR A 238 8.49 -8.82 -20.90
C THR A 238 9.76 -9.56 -21.27
N TYR A 239 10.77 -9.58 -20.40
CA TYR A 239 12.03 -10.30 -20.65
C TYR A 239 11.78 -11.79 -20.87
N ILE A 240 10.96 -12.43 -20.02
CA ILE A 240 10.69 -13.86 -20.18
C ILE A 240 9.89 -14.14 -21.46
N ALA A 241 8.85 -13.35 -21.75
CA ALA A 241 8.03 -13.50 -22.94
C ALA A 241 8.85 -13.33 -24.23
N TYR A 242 9.70 -12.30 -24.29
CA TYR A 242 10.58 -12.03 -25.42
C TYR A 242 11.57 -13.18 -25.67
N ARG A 243 12.15 -13.72 -24.59
CA ARG A 243 13.13 -14.81 -24.68
C ARG A 243 12.49 -16.11 -25.15
N GLU A 244 11.30 -16.44 -24.65
CA GLU A 244 10.57 -17.63 -25.10
C GLU A 244 10.16 -17.52 -26.57
N ALA A 245 9.73 -16.33 -27.02
CA ALA A 245 9.45 -16.07 -28.43
C ALA A 245 10.70 -16.28 -29.31
N ARG A 246 11.87 -15.78 -28.88
CA ARG A 246 13.14 -15.99 -29.61
C ARG A 246 13.59 -17.44 -29.63
N ALA A 247 13.42 -18.19 -28.53
CA ALA A 247 13.76 -19.60 -28.48
C ALA A 247 12.90 -20.42 -29.46
N ARG A 248 11.59 -20.16 -29.51
CA ARG A 248 10.68 -20.76 -30.51
C ARG A 248 11.06 -20.39 -31.94
N ASN A 249 11.37 -19.11 -32.20
CA ASN A 249 11.74 -18.67 -33.55
C ASN A 249 13.05 -19.31 -34.04
N ARG A 250 14.02 -19.53 -33.14
CA ARG A 250 15.26 -20.27 -33.49
C ARG A 250 14.99 -21.75 -33.76
N ALA A 251 14.11 -22.40 -32.99
CA ALA A 251 13.71 -23.78 -33.24
C ALA A 251 12.96 -23.92 -34.59
N ARG A 252 12.07 -22.97 -34.92
CA ARG A 252 11.36 -22.91 -36.20
C ARG A 252 12.29 -22.56 -37.38
N ALA A 253 13.28 -21.70 -37.20
CA ALA A 253 14.26 -21.38 -38.25
C ALA A 253 15.15 -22.57 -38.65
N GLY A 254 15.33 -23.55 -37.76
CA GLY A 254 15.99 -24.83 -38.07
C GLY A 254 15.11 -25.86 -38.78
N THR A 255 13.80 -25.62 -38.90
CA THR A 255 12.83 -26.49 -39.58
C THR A 255 12.18 -25.71 -40.72
N SER A 256 12.73 -25.85 -41.93
CA SER A 256 12.23 -25.16 -43.13
C SER A 256 10.79 -25.57 -43.46
N GLN A 257 9.80 -24.82 -42.98
CA GLN A 257 8.43 -24.87 -43.47
C GLN A 257 7.90 -23.45 -43.68
N LYS A 258 8.16 -22.90 -44.87
CA LYS A 258 7.51 -21.69 -45.38
C LYS A 258 6.04 -22.02 -45.64
N GLY A 259 5.11 -21.48 -44.86
CA GLY A 259 3.68 -21.69 -45.17
C GLY A 259 2.62 -21.11 -44.23
N VAL A 260 2.92 -20.72 -42.98
CA VAL A 260 1.87 -20.25 -42.02
C VAL A 260 2.10 -18.79 -41.57
N ASP A 261 2.94 -18.06 -42.30
CA ASP A 261 3.68 -16.92 -41.77
C ASP A 261 2.93 -15.57 -41.77
N ARG A 262 1.64 -15.53 -42.18
CA ARG A 262 0.91 -14.26 -42.35
C ARG A 262 -0.13 -13.95 -41.27
N MET A 263 -0.60 -14.94 -40.50
CA MET A 263 -1.66 -14.74 -39.50
C MET A 263 -1.12 -14.62 -38.06
N GLU A 264 -0.05 -15.34 -37.70
CA GLU A 264 0.55 -15.30 -36.34
C GLU A 264 1.33 -14.01 -36.05
N ARG A 265 2.03 -13.41 -37.04
CA ARG A 265 2.79 -12.16 -36.85
C ARG A 265 1.92 -10.96 -36.46
N ARG A 266 0.64 -10.95 -36.85
CA ARG A 266 -0.30 -9.87 -36.50
C ARG A 266 -0.58 -9.86 -35.00
N GLY A 267 -0.92 -11.00 -34.37
CA GLY A 267 -1.29 -11.07 -32.95
C GLY A 267 -0.20 -10.60 -31.97
N TYR A 268 1.08 -10.83 -32.28
CA TYR A 268 2.20 -10.40 -31.42
C TYR A 268 2.44 -8.90 -31.46
N HIS A 269 2.35 -8.29 -32.64
CA HIS A 269 2.39 -6.84 -32.75
C HIS A 269 1.12 -6.22 -32.17
N THR A 270 -0.05 -6.83 -32.35
CA THR A 270 -1.29 -6.32 -31.74
C THR A 270 -1.26 -6.38 -30.22
N GLY A 271 -0.70 -7.43 -29.60
CA GLY A 271 -0.58 -7.54 -28.13
C GLY A 271 0.45 -6.59 -27.52
N LEU A 272 1.63 -6.43 -28.13
CA LEU A 272 2.64 -5.46 -27.69
C LEU A 272 2.17 -4.02 -27.92
N VAL A 273 1.53 -3.76 -29.06
CA VAL A 273 0.91 -2.45 -29.37
C VAL A 273 -0.30 -2.21 -28.47
N LEU A 274 -1.12 -3.20 -28.09
CA LEU A 274 -2.20 -2.99 -27.11
C LEU A 274 -1.64 -2.60 -25.74
N ILE A 275 -0.57 -3.28 -25.28
CA ILE A 275 0.08 -2.97 -24.01
C ILE A 275 0.71 -1.56 -24.06
N LEU A 276 1.37 -1.20 -25.16
CA LEU A 276 2.00 0.12 -25.33
C LEU A 276 0.99 1.24 -25.60
N VAL A 277 -0.07 0.99 -26.35
CA VAL A 277 -1.14 1.96 -26.66
C VAL A 277 -2.06 2.13 -25.46
N LEU A 278 -2.31 1.10 -24.64
CA LEU A 278 -3.04 1.27 -23.37
C LEU A 278 -2.17 1.95 -22.32
N ALA A 279 -0.86 1.66 -22.26
CA ALA A 279 0.09 2.41 -21.43
C ALA A 279 0.23 3.88 -21.87
N ALA A 280 0.06 4.18 -23.16
CA ALA A 280 0.05 5.54 -23.70
C ALA A 280 -1.34 6.22 -23.65
N ALA A 281 -2.43 5.45 -23.57
CA ALA A 281 -3.80 5.94 -23.40
C ALA A 281 -4.13 6.25 -21.93
N VAL A 282 -3.29 5.81 -20.98
CA VAL A 282 -3.14 6.46 -19.68
C VAL A 282 -2.54 7.83 -19.99
N GLY A 283 -3.40 8.85 -20.07
CA GLY A 283 -2.98 10.21 -20.35
C GLY A 283 -1.80 10.57 -19.45
N PHE A 284 -0.65 10.84 -20.07
CA PHE A 284 0.50 11.43 -19.42
C PHE A 284 0.06 12.80 -18.88
N ARG A 285 -0.43 12.82 -17.64
CA ARG A 285 -0.47 14.04 -16.85
C ARG A 285 0.95 14.29 -16.34
N PRO A 286 1.40 15.56 -16.30
CA PRO A 286 2.71 15.89 -15.77
C PRO A 286 2.82 15.39 -14.33
N PHE A 287 4.01 14.87 -14.09
CA PHE A 287 4.49 14.13 -12.94
C PHE A 287 4.69 15.08 -11.75
N GLU A 288 3.62 15.56 -11.13
CA GLU A 288 3.68 16.49 -9.98
C GLU A 288 2.54 16.16 -8.99
N ALA A 289 2.67 15.04 -8.28
CA ALA A 289 2.08 14.79 -6.95
C ALA A 289 2.57 13.40 -6.49
N LEU A 290 3.60 13.37 -5.66
CA LEU A 290 4.22 12.15 -5.15
C LEU A 290 3.75 11.88 -3.73
N ALA A 291 3.12 10.72 -3.53
CA ALA A 291 3.06 10.01 -2.25
C ALA A 291 2.49 10.81 -1.07
N VAL A 292 1.16 10.90 -1.00
CA VAL A 292 0.47 11.39 0.20
C VAL A 292 0.22 10.23 1.16
N PRO A 293 0.70 10.23 2.42
CA PRO A 293 0.19 9.33 3.44
C PRO A 293 -1.29 9.65 3.65
N SER A 294 -2.18 8.72 3.31
CA SER A 294 -3.62 8.88 3.52
C SER A 294 -3.93 9.02 5.01
N ALA A 295 -4.74 10.00 5.40
CA ALA A 295 -5.27 10.07 6.75
C ALA A 295 -6.21 8.86 6.98
N ASP A 296 -5.87 7.96 7.91
CA ASP A 296 -6.67 6.78 8.27
C ASP A 296 -7.33 7.01 9.63
N PRO A 297 -8.57 7.54 9.69
CA PRO A 297 -9.15 7.97 10.95
C PRO A 297 -9.34 6.80 11.91
N TRP A 298 -8.78 6.89 13.11
CA TRP A 298 -8.96 5.86 14.14
C TRP A 298 -10.17 6.22 15.03
N PRO A 299 -11.33 5.54 14.88
CA PRO A 299 -12.59 6.01 15.44
C PRO A 299 -12.61 6.13 16.98
N ARG A 300 -11.76 5.37 17.67
CA ARG A 300 -11.63 5.37 19.13
C ARG A 300 -11.33 6.76 19.70
N TRP A 301 -10.56 7.56 18.99
CA TRP A 301 -10.12 8.89 19.42
C TRP A 301 -11.12 10.00 19.05
N ARG A 302 -12.25 9.66 18.43
CA ARG A 302 -13.38 10.58 18.25
C ARG A 302 -14.12 10.86 19.56
N ALA A 303 -13.91 10.10 20.63
CA ALA A 303 -14.49 10.44 21.93
C ALA A 303 -13.88 11.72 22.51
N ALA A 304 -14.72 12.64 22.97
CA ALA A 304 -14.34 13.83 23.72
C ALA A 304 -15.50 14.23 24.64
N ASP A 305 -15.18 14.75 25.83
CA ASP A 305 -16.15 15.40 26.70
C ASP A 305 -16.10 16.91 26.46
N THR A 306 -17.05 17.40 25.66
CA THR A 306 -17.13 18.81 25.24
C THR A 306 -17.24 19.77 26.43
N ASN A 307 -17.78 19.33 27.56
CA ASN A 307 -18.03 20.18 28.73
C ASN A 307 -16.97 20.04 29.83
N SER A 308 -15.96 19.20 29.62
CA SER A 308 -14.91 18.96 30.61
C SER A 308 -14.13 20.25 30.91
N PRO A 309 -14.13 20.74 32.16
CA PRO A 309 -13.35 21.91 32.57
C PRO A 309 -11.89 21.55 32.88
N ALA A 310 -11.51 20.27 32.77
CA ALA A 310 -10.18 19.80 33.14
C ALA A 310 -9.12 20.37 32.20
N GLU A 311 -8.04 20.92 32.77
CA GLU A 311 -6.90 21.44 32.03
C GLU A 311 -5.71 20.48 32.13
N ILE A 312 -5.04 20.23 31.01
CA ILE A 312 -3.80 19.45 30.97
C ILE A 312 -2.63 20.41 31.12
N ARG A 313 -1.77 20.14 32.09
CA ARG A 313 -0.52 20.88 32.33
C ARG A 313 0.65 20.15 31.70
N PHE A 314 1.64 20.89 31.21
CA PHE A 314 2.84 20.36 30.55
C PHE A 314 4.13 20.93 31.19
N ALA A 315 4.13 21.16 32.50
CA ALA A 315 5.16 21.97 33.17
C ALA A 315 6.58 21.38 33.02
N ALA A 316 6.76 20.07 33.19
CA ALA A 316 8.07 19.43 33.03
C ALA A 316 8.56 19.50 31.57
N TRP A 317 7.64 19.35 30.61
CA TRP A 317 7.94 19.48 29.20
C TRP A 317 8.29 20.94 28.81
N ASP A 318 7.53 21.92 29.28
CA ASP A 318 7.81 23.34 29.07
C ASP A 318 9.19 23.74 29.63
N ASP A 319 9.55 23.23 30.80
CA ASP A 319 10.81 23.56 31.47
C ASP A 319 12.02 22.92 30.77
N LEU A 320 11.85 21.72 30.19
CA LEU A 320 12.82 21.09 29.29
C LEU A 320 13.03 21.91 28.01
N LEU A 321 11.93 22.30 27.35
CA LEU A 321 11.99 23.10 26.12
C LEU A 321 12.73 24.41 26.35
N ARG A 322 12.42 25.16 27.42
CA ARG A 322 13.10 26.42 27.74
C ARG A 322 14.60 26.27 27.98
N ARG A 323 15.03 25.13 28.54
CA ARG A 323 16.43 24.88 28.88
C ARG A 323 17.24 24.44 27.66
N TYR A 324 16.65 23.63 26.79
CA TYR A 324 17.40 22.92 25.75
C TYR A 324 17.09 23.36 24.32
N VAL A 325 15.99 24.06 24.07
CA VAL A 325 15.73 24.68 22.76
C VAL A 325 16.45 26.01 22.67
N VAL A 326 17.24 26.19 21.61
CA VAL A 326 17.93 27.43 21.30
C VAL A 326 17.66 27.86 19.86
N ALA A 327 17.37 29.15 19.68
CA ALA A 327 17.21 29.71 18.35
C ALA A 327 18.59 29.96 17.72
N SER A 328 18.80 29.47 16.51
CA SER A 328 19.95 29.79 15.69
C SER A 328 19.79 31.20 15.07
N PRO A 329 20.89 31.83 14.61
CA PRO A 329 20.84 33.15 13.99
C PRO A 329 19.93 33.24 12.75
N ASP A 330 19.75 32.13 12.04
CA ASP A 330 18.86 31.99 10.89
C ASP A 330 17.39 31.70 11.28
N GLY A 331 17.07 31.59 12.57
CA GLY A 331 15.69 31.46 13.06
C GLY A 331 15.19 30.01 13.18
N ILE A 332 16.08 29.04 13.14
CA ILE A 332 15.80 27.62 13.38
C ILE A 332 15.93 27.34 14.88
N ASN A 333 14.93 26.67 15.45
CA ASN A 333 15.03 26.16 16.81
C ASN A 333 15.79 24.84 16.79
N LEU A 334 16.99 24.84 17.38
CA LEU A 334 17.85 23.68 17.59
C LEU A 334 17.67 23.16 19.01
N PHE A 335 17.94 21.87 19.23
CA PHE A 335 17.85 21.24 20.53
C PHE A 335 19.23 20.76 21.00
N ARG A 336 19.62 21.13 22.22
CA ARG A 336 20.91 20.77 22.86
C ARG A 336 20.91 19.33 23.37
N TYR A 337 20.89 18.35 22.46
CA TYR A 337 20.80 16.93 22.83
C TYR A 337 21.96 16.46 23.73
N ALA A 338 23.19 16.94 23.50
CA ALA A 338 24.34 16.53 24.30
C ALA A 338 24.32 17.11 25.72
N ALA A 339 23.66 18.26 25.92
CA ALA A 339 23.59 18.93 27.22
C ALA A 339 22.51 18.34 28.16
N VAL A 340 21.60 17.50 27.66
CA VAL A 340 20.50 16.97 28.48
C VAL A 340 21.01 16.02 29.55
N THR A 341 20.86 16.44 30.80
CA THR A 341 21.28 15.68 31.98
C THR A 341 20.49 14.38 32.16
N ALA A 342 21.05 13.42 32.91
CA ALA A 342 20.33 12.19 33.27
C ALA A 342 19.04 12.48 34.05
N ALA A 343 19.06 13.46 34.96
CA ALA A 343 17.88 13.88 35.71
C ALA A 343 16.77 14.41 34.80
N ASP A 344 17.13 15.22 33.79
CA ASP A 344 16.17 15.76 32.83
C ASP A 344 15.64 14.71 31.86
N ARG A 345 16.45 13.70 31.49
CA ARG A 345 15.99 12.53 30.73
C ARG A 345 14.95 11.72 31.51
N THR A 346 15.16 11.55 32.82
CA THR A 346 14.18 10.92 33.71
C THR A 346 12.93 11.78 33.85
N ALA A 347 13.06 13.10 33.99
CA ALA A 347 11.92 14.02 34.05
C ALA A 347 11.06 13.96 32.76
N LEU A 348 11.69 13.93 31.58
CA LEU A 348 10.99 13.75 30.31
C LEU A 348 10.26 12.41 30.23
N THR A 349 10.91 11.34 30.68
CA THR A 349 10.31 10.01 30.73
C THR A 349 9.06 9.99 31.61
N ASN A 350 9.18 10.52 32.83
CA ASN A 350 8.08 10.62 33.77
C ASN A 350 6.92 11.49 33.23
N GLU A 351 7.23 12.56 32.51
CA GLU A 351 6.20 13.41 31.90
C GLU A 351 5.45 12.69 30.77
N VAL A 352 6.15 11.97 29.88
CA VAL A 352 5.51 11.13 28.86
C VAL A 352 4.64 10.07 29.52
N ASP A 353 5.14 9.39 30.55
CA ASP A 353 4.38 8.33 31.23
C ASP A 353 3.12 8.90 31.89
N ARG A 354 3.23 10.06 32.55
CA ARG A 354 2.09 10.80 33.13
C ARG A 354 1.05 11.17 32.07
N LEU A 355 1.49 11.66 30.90
CA LEU A 355 0.59 12.00 29.79
C LEU A 355 -0.12 10.75 29.25
N THR A 356 0.59 9.63 29.07
CA THR A 356 -0.03 8.38 28.57
C THR A 356 -1.04 7.77 29.55
N ALA A 357 -0.94 8.08 30.84
CA ALA A 357 -1.87 7.64 31.87
C ALA A 357 -3.16 8.50 31.96
N LEU A 358 -3.22 9.64 31.28
CA LEU A 358 -4.43 10.48 31.28
C LEU A 358 -5.57 9.82 30.49
N PRO A 359 -6.82 9.89 30.98
CA PRO A 359 -7.99 9.46 30.22
C PRO A 359 -8.33 10.51 29.16
N ILE A 360 -7.51 10.61 28.11
CA ILE A 360 -7.58 11.70 27.13
C ILE A 360 -8.96 11.84 26.48
N SER A 361 -9.73 10.75 26.38
CA SER A 361 -11.10 10.76 25.85
C SER A 361 -12.10 11.54 26.70
N SER A 362 -11.80 11.80 27.99
CA SER A 362 -12.63 12.59 28.90
C SER A 362 -12.28 14.09 28.92
N PHE A 363 -11.40 14.54 28.03
CA PHE A 363 -11.04 15.96 27.89
C PHE A 363 -11.74 16.56 26.67
N ASN A 364 -11.92 17.88 26.70
CA ASN A 364 -12.45 18.62 25.56
C ASN A 364 -11.45 18.67 24.39
N ARG A 365 -11.94 18.97 23.18
CA ARG A 365 -11.12 18.96 21.95
C ARG A 365 -9.92 19.88 21.99
N SER A 366 -10.02 21.06 22.60
CA SER A 366 -8.90 21.99 22.66
C SER A 366 -7.76 21.47 23.53
N GLN A 367 -8.10 20.80 24.65
CA GLN A 367 -7.12 20.11 25.49
C GLN A 367 -6.51 18.90 24.79
N GLN A 368 -7.33 18.12 24.07
CA GLN A 368 -6.83 16.99 23.29
C GLN A 368 -5.84 17.41 22.20
N LEU A 369 -6.07 18.52 21.49
CA LEU A 369 -5.13 19.00 20.47
C LEU A 369 -3.76 19.33 21.06
N ALA A 370 -3.75 20.09 22.16
CA ALA A 370 -2.52 20.42 22.88
C ALA A 370 -1.82 19.17 23.43
N TYR A 371 -2.58 18.21 23.94
CA TYR A 371 -2.05 16.93 24.41
C TYR A 371 -1.32 16.17 23.29
N TRP A 372 -1.97 15.94 22.14
CA TRP A 372 -1.40 15.12 21.08
C TRP A 372 -0.15 15.75 20.47
N ILE A 373 -0.14 17.08 20.27
CA ILE A 373 1.03 17.80 19.76
C ILE A 373 2.21 17.70 20.74
N ASN A 374 1.98 18.00 22.03
CA ASN A 374 3.05 17.93 23.02
C ASN A 374 3.55 16.50 23.23
N LEU A 375 2.64 15.51 23.27
CA LEU A 375 3.00 14.11 23.43
C LEU A 375 3.86 13.61 22.25
N TYR A 376 3.49 13.97 21.02
CA TYR A 376 4.30 13.67 19.83
C TYR A 376 5.70 14.25 19.99
N ASN A 377 5.81 15.56 20.20
CA ASN A 377 7.10 16.26 20.27
C ASN A 377 7.98 15.76 21.43
N ALA A 378 7.39 15.56 22.62
CA ALA A 378 8.10 15.02 23.78
C ALA A 378 8.59 13.60 23.54
N THR A 379 7.77 12.76 22.89
CA THR A 379 8.15 11.38 22.55
C THR A 379 9.24 11.34 21.49
N THR A 380 9.19 12.22 20.48
CA THR A 380 10.25 12.36 19.48
C THR A 380 11.58 12.74 20.15
N VAL A 381 11.59 13.75 21.03
CA VAL A 381 12.81 14.15 21.75
C VAL A 381 13.31 13.03 22.67
N LYS A 382 12.42 12.37 23.43
CA LYS A 382 12.76 11.21 24.29
C LYS A 382 13.44 10.10 23.48
N MET A 383 12.90 9.82 22.30
CA MET A 383 13.41 8.79 21.40
C MET A 383 14.78 9.18 20.85
N VAL A 384 14.98 10.41 20.35
CA VAL A 384 16.31 10.85 19.89
C VAL A 384 17.32 10.78 21.04
N LEU A 385 16.98 11.25 22.23
CA LEU A 385 17.86 11.18 23.40
C LEU A 385 18.29 9.75 23.73
N ALA A 386 17.39 8.77 23.62
CA ALA A 386 17.68 7.37 23.88
C ALA A 386 18.68 6.74 22.89
N HIS A 387 18.82 7.33 21.70
CA HIS A 387 19.69 6.84 20.63
C HIS A 387 20.87 7.78 20.30
N TYR A 388 20.93 8.95 20.93
CA TYR A 388 21.98 9.93 20.71
C TYR A 388 23.37 9.38 21.09
N PRO A 389 24.44 9.67 20.31
CA PRO A 389 24.50 10.54 19.13
C PRO A 389 24.02 9.87 17.83
N VAL A 390 23.31 10.63 16.99
CA VAL A 390 22.92 10.27 15.62
C VAL A 390 23.02 11.49 14.71
N ASP A 391 23.38 11.30 13.44
CA ASP A 391 23.48 12.39 12.47
C ASP A 391 22.11 12.74 11.86
N THR A 392 21.22 11.75 11.77
CA THR A 392 19.83 11.90 11.32
C THR A 392 18.89 11.02 12.13
N ILE A 393 17.67 11.50 12.37
CA ILE A 393 16.60 10.68 12.98
C ILE A 393 16.33 9.40 12.17
N MET A 394 16.63 9.40 10.86
CA MET A 394 16.47 8.26 9.96
C MET A 394 17.36 7.06 10.34
N ASP A 395 18.44 7.29 11.08
CA ASP A 395 19.35 6.24 11.54
C ASP A 395 18.76 5.42 12.69
N ILE A 396 17.71 5.92 13.34
CA ILE A 396 17.03 5.23 14.44
C ILE A 396 16.05 4.20 13.87
N ARG A 397 16.60 3.07 13.42
CA ARG A 397 15.85 1.97 12.77
C ARG A 397 15.23 1.01 13.77
N ILE A 398 14.30 1.51 14.57
CA ILE A 398 13.56 0.73 15.58
C ILE A 398 12.17 0.29 15.11
N SER A 399 11.69 0.87 14.00
CA SER A 399 10.42 0.53 13.37
C SER A 399 10.41 -0.92 12.87
N PRO A 400 9.26 -1.60 12.92
CA PRO A 400 9.16 -3.00 12.53
C PRO A 400 9.09 -3.13 10.99
N GLY A 401 10.09 -3.76 10.36
CA GLY A 401 10.09 -4.05 8.92
C GLY A 401 11.47 -3.90 8.27
N LEU A 402 11.80 -4.81 7.33
CA LEU A 402 13.10 -4.85 6.63
C LEU A 402 13.41 -3.58 5.79
N PHE A 403 12.40 -2.74 5.54
CA PHE A 403 12.50 -1.50 4.78
C PHE A 403 11.89 -0.30 5.53
N SER A 404 11.69 -0.42 6.84
CA SER A 404 11.23 0.72 7.63
C SER A 404 12.35 1.75 7.78
N PHE A 405 12.02 3.03 7.57
CA PHE A 405 12.96 4.13 7.71
C PHE A 405 12.58 4.95 8.93
N GLY A 406 13.59 5.22 9.79
CA GLY A 406 13.39 5.96 11.03
C GLY A 406 12.45 5.29 12.05
N PRO A 407 12.05 6.03 13.10
CA PRO A 407 11.44 5.46 14.31
C PRO A 407 9.90 5.55 14.36
N TRP A 408 9.24 6.17 13.38
CA TRP A 408 7.86 6.66 13.53
C TRP A 408 6.77 5.58 13.58
N ASP A 409 7.00 4.37 13.05
CA ASP A 409 6.02 3.26 13.07
C ASP A 409 6.14 2.39 14.32
N LYS A 410 7.19 2.57 15.12
CA LYS A 410 7.34 1.84 16.38
C LYS A 410 6.22 2.23 17.33
N LYS A 411 5.51 1.22 17.86
CA LYS A 411 4.53 1.39 18.95
C LYS A 411 5.28 1.72 20.24
N LEU A 412 5.50 3.02 20.47
CA LEU A 412 6.29 3.56 21.59
C LEU A 412 5.44 3.83 22.83
N LEU A 413 4.13 4.02 22.67
CA LEU A 413 3.22 4.49 23.70
C LEU A 413 2.06 3.52 23.89
N ARG A 414 1.46 3.54 25.09
CA ARG A 414 0.20 2.87 25.38
C ARG A 414 -0.76 3.87 26.01
N ILE A 415 -1.84 4.22 25.31
CA ILE A 415 -2.77 5.28 25.72
C ILE A 415 -4.18 4.66 25.76
N GLU A 416 -4.84 4.76 26.91
CA GLU A 416 -6.17 4.16 27.14
C GLU A 416 -6.29 2.68 26.67
N GLY A 417 -5.21 1.91 26.80
CA GLY A 417 -5.14 0.49 26.43
C GLY A 417 -4.63 0.21 25.00
N GLU A 418 -4.56 1.22 24.14
CA GLU A 418 -4.13 1.09 22.75
C GLU A 418 -2.63 1.30 22.58
N ALA A 419 -1.98 0.50 21.73
CA ALA A 419 -0.59 0.69 21.37
C ALA A 419 -0.48 1.73 20.24
N VAL A 420 0.27 2.81 20.48
CA VAL A 420 0.30 4.01 19.62
C VAL A 420 1.73 4.34 19.20
N SER A 421 1.92 4.64 17.92
CA SER A 421 3.17 5.16 17.33
C SER A 421 3.07 6.66 17.02
N LEU A 422 4.19 7.29 16.65
CA LEU A 422 4.19 8.70 16.23
C LEU A 422 3.36 8.90 14.95
N ASN A 423 3.46 7.97 13.99
CA ASN A 423 2.63 7.99 12.77
C ASN A 423 1.13 7.80 13.08
N ASP A 424 0.76 6.99 14.07
CA ASP A 424 -0.65 6.90 14.48
C ASP A 424 -1.14 8.25 15.04
N ILE A 425 -0.35 8.92 15.89
CA ILE A 425 -0.72 10.23 16.44
C ILE A 425 -0.94 11.24 15.31
N GLU A 426 -0.03 11.28 14.33
CA GLU A 426 -0.10 12.26 13.25
C GLU A 426 -1.20 11.93 12.24
N HIS A 427 -1.17 10.73 11.64
CA HIS A 427 -1.98 10.38 10.47
C HIS A 427 -3.35 9.80 10.82
N ARG A 428 -3.53 9.27 12.03
CA ARG A 428 -4.77 8.59 12.44
C ARG A 428 -5.56 9.32 13.51
N ILE A 429 -4.93 10.30 14.16
CA ILE A 429 -5.53 11.12 15.21
C ILE A 429 -5.55 12.60 14.82
N LEU A 430 -4.38 13.27 14.75
CA LEU A 430 -4.30 14.72 14.56
C LEU A 430 -4.87 15.19 13.22
N ARG A 431 -4.32 14.71 12.11
CA ARG A 431 -4.75 15.09 10.75
C ARG A 431 -6.25 14.86 10.52
N PRO A 432 -6.81 13.66 10.78
CA PRO A 432 -8.22 13.40 10.47
C PRO A 432 -9.21 14.03 11.46
N LEU A 433 -8.84 14.28 12.73
CA LEU A 433 -9.78 14.85 13.71
C LEU A 433 -9.93 16.37 13.58
N TRP A 434 -8.84 17.08 13.27
CA TRP A 434 -8.85 18.54 13.19
C TRP A 434 -8.88 19.08 11.76
N ALA A 435 -8.39 18.32 10.78
CA ALA A 435 -8.31 18.74 9.38
C ALA A 435 -7.72 20.15 9.20
N ASP A 436 -6.72 20.49 10.03
CA ASP A 436 -6.04 21.77 10.02
C ASP A 436 -4.61 21.60 9.46
N PRO A 437 -4.29 22.16 8.28
CA PRO A 437 -2.96 22.04 7.68
C PRO A 437 -1.84 22.64 8.56
N ARG A 438 -2.19 23.50 9.52
CA ARG A 438 -1.19 24.12 10.41
C ARG A 438 -0.60 23.15 11.42
N ILE A 439 -1.21 21.98 11.63
CA ILE A 439 -0.70 20.92 12.50
C ILE A 439 0.72 20.51 12.07
N HIS A 440 0.97 20.46 10.76
CA HIS A 440 2.30 20.15 10.22
C HIS A 440 3.39 21.08 10.73
N TYR A 441 3.07 22.34 11.06
CA TYR A 441 4.05 23.32 11.52
C TYR A 441 4.36 23.26 13.02
N VAL A 442 3.63 22.44 13.78
CA VAL A 442 3.80 22.31 15.24
C VAL A 442 4.22 20.91 15.66
N LEU A 443 4.38 19.99 14.70
CA LEU A 443 5.02 18.69 14.90
C LEU A 443 6.47 18.77 14.45
N ASN A 444 7.39 18.43 15.35
CA ASN A 444 8.82 18.41 15.07
C ASN A 444 9.32 16.97 15.08
N CYS A 445 9.87 16.56 13.95
CA CYS A 445 10.47 15.25 13.70
C CYS A 445 11.99 15.24 13.95
N ALA A 446 12.51 16.16 14.77
CA ALA A 446 13.93 16.31 15.10
C ALA A 446 14.89 16.49 13.89
N SER A 447 14.41 17.03 12.77
CA SER A 447 15.23 17.30 11.58
C SER A 447 15.34 18.81 11.30
N LEU A 448 16.44 19.28 10.70
CA LEU A 448 16.62 20.70 10.34
C LEU A 448 15.58 21.19 9.32
N GLY A 449 15.13 20.31 8.43
CA GLY A 449 14.06 20.58 7.46
C GLY A 449 12.67 20.63 8.09
N CYS A 450 12.52 20.14 9.32
CA CYS A 450 11.24 20.12 10.03
C CYS A 450 10.88 21.52 10.55
N PRO A 451 9.58 21.81 10.76
CA PRO A 451 9.14 23.02 11.45
C PRO A 451 9.72 23.10 12.85
N ASN A 452 9.82 24.32 13.38
CA ASN A 452 10.50 24.56 14.66
C ASN A 452 9.83 23.78 15.79
N LEU A 453 10.63 23.05 16.57
CA LEU A 453 10.24 22.66 17.92
C LEU A 453 10.16 23.94 18.75
N ASP A 454 9.00 24.26 19.28
CA ASP A 454 8.87 25.49 20.04
C ASP A 454 9.64 25.46 21.37
N ALA A 455 10.08 26.63 21.84
CA ALA A 455 10.72 26.77 23.14
C ALA A 455 9.73 26.65 24.32
N ARG A 456 8.42 26.55 24.05
CA ARG A 456 7.35 26.45 25.04
C ARG A 456 6.36 25.35 24.67
N ALA A 457 5.82 24.68 25.68
CA ALA A 457 4.78 23.68 25.48
C ALA A 457 3.48 24.34 25.00
N TYR A 458 2.77 23.70 24.08
CA TYR A 458 1.50 24.21 23.58
C TYR A 458 0.39 24.04 24.63
N THR A 459 -0.53 25.00 24.75
CA THR A 459 -1.70 24.88 25.62
C THR A 459 -2.98 25.09 24.83
N ALA A 460 -4.12 24.67 25.38
CA ALA A 460 -5.42 24.92 24.75
C ALA A 460 -5.73 26.43 24.59
N LYS A 461 -5.14 27.29 25.43
CA LYS A 461 -5.43 28.73 25.46
C LYS A 461 -4.71 29.50 24.37
N ASP A 462 -3.50 29.09 24.01
CA ASP A 462 -2.65 29.78 23.03
C ASP A 462 -2.57 29.05 21.67
N MET A 463 -3.10 27.83 21.57
CA MET A 463 -2.99 26.96 20.40
C MET A 463 -3.23 27.67 19.06
N GLU A 464 -4.33 28.43 18.93
CA GLU A 464 -4.69 29.07 17.66
C GLU A 464 -3.64 30.10 17.21
N ALA A 465 -3.22 30.97 18.13
CA ALA A 465 -2.17 31.96 17.86
C ALA A 465 -0.83 31.28 17.54
N ARG A 466 -0.54 30.16 18.22
CA ARG A 466 0.70 29.40 18.07
C ARG A 466 0.76 28.63 16.74
N LEU A 467 -0.36 28.05 16.29
CA LEU A 467 -0.51 27.42 14.97
C LEU A 467 -0.29 28.45 13.85
N ALA A 468 -0.93 29.62 13.95
CA ALA A 468 -0.77 30.69 12.96
C ALA A 468 0.68 31.22 12.93
N ALA A 469 1.29 31.44 14.10
CA ALA A 469 2.68 31.88 14.20
C ALA A 469 3.67 30.85 13.62
N ALA A 470 3.45 29.56 13.89
CA ALA A 470 4.28 28.48 13.35
C ALA A 470 4.16 28.38 11.82
N ALA A 471 2.94 28.47 11.29
CA ALA A 471 2.70 28.49 9.84
C ALA A 471 3.39 29.68 9.17
N TRP A 472 3.23 30.88 9.73
CA TRP A 472 3.90 32.08 9.24
C TRP A 472 5.42 31.93 9.30
N ALA A 473 5.98 31.50 10.43
CA ALA A 473 7.43 31.36 10.60
C ALA A 473 8.03 30.34 9.62
N PHE A 474 7.34 29.22 9.37
CA PHE A 474 7.85 28.19 8.46
C PHE A 474 7.76 28.63 7.00
N VAL A 475 6.61 29.14 6.56
CA VAL A 475 6.40 29.61 5.18
C VAL A 475 7.38 30.72 4.79
N ASN A 476 7.75 31.58 5.74
CA ASN A 476 8.67 32.69 5.48
C ASN A 476 10.15 32.36 5.71
N HIS A 477 10.47 31.10 6.03
CA HIS A 477 11.85 30.64 6.16
C HIS A 477 12.30 29.93 4.87
N PRO A 478 13.59 30.04 4.45
CA PRO A 478 14.10 29.36 3.26
C PRO A 478 13.94 27.82 3.22
N ARG A 479 13.72 27.20 4.38
CA ARG A 479 13.42 25.77 4.50
C ARG A 479 11.97 25.42 4.13
N GLY A 480 11.05 26.37 4.31
CA GLY A 480 9.64 26.21 3.96
C GLY A 480 9.39 26.66 2.53
N VAL A 481 9.77 27.89 2.19
CA VAL A 481 9.64 28.45 0.85
C VAL A 481 10.85 29.31 0.51
N ARG A 482 11.47 29.05 -0.64
CA ARG A 482 12.48 29.93 -1.21
C ARG A 482 12.41 29.94 -2.72
N PHE A 483 12.99 30.98 -3.29
CA PHE A 483 13.21 31.06 -4.72
C PHE A 483 14.70 31.05 -5.01
N GLU A 484 15.14 30.15 -5.88
CA GLU A 484 16.53 30.03 -6.33
C GLU A 484 16.56 30.16 -7.84
N SER A 485 17.31 31.12 -8.38
CA SER A 485 17.45 31.32 -9.83
C SER A 485 16.14 31.45 -10.61
N GLY A 486 15.07 31.94 -9.96
CA GLY A 486 13.74 32.09 -10.55
C GLY A 486 12.82 30.88 -10.38
N GLU A 487 13.31 29.78 -9.83
CA GLU A 487 12.53 28.58 -9.52
C GLU A 487 12.04 28.61 -8.06
N LEU A 488 10.78 28.25 -7.83
CA LEU A 488 10.16 28.11 -6.53
C LEU A 488 10.48 26.73 -5.94
N THR A 489 11.28 26.72 -4.88
CA THR A 489 11.54 25.52 -4.07
C THR A 489 10.75 25.60 -2.76
N VAL A 490 9.95 24.57 -2.51
CA VAL A 490 9.17 24.44 -1.26
C VAL A 490 9.65 23.25 -0.43
N SER A 491 9.28 23.20 0.84
CA SER A 491 9.54 22.02 1.67
C SER A 491 8.85 20.78 1.10
N SER A 492 9.51 19.61 1.16
CA SER A 492 8.87 18.33 0.79
C SER A 492 7.62 18.00 1.62
N ILE A 493 7.38 18.67 2.75
CA ILE A 493 6.12 18.58 3.52
C ILE A 493 4.90 18.90 2.65
N TYR A 494 5.01 19.83 1.69
CA TYR A 494 3.89 20.19 0.82
C TYR A 494 3.57 19.14 -0.24
N ASP A 495 4.55 18.30 -0.60
CA ASP A 495 4.37 17.16 -1.50
C ASP A 495 3.83 15.96 -0.73
N TRP A 496 4.48 15.60 0.39
CA TRP A 496 4.04 14.50 1.25
C TRP A 496 2.63 14.70 1.82
N PHE A 497 2.21 15.93 2.07
CA PHE A 497 0.89 16.20 2.68
C PHE A 497 0.00 17.08 1.79
N ILE A 498 0.15 16.99 0.47
CA ILE A 498 -0.58 17.83 -0.48
C ILE A 498 -2.11 17.80 -0.25
N ALA A 499 -2.66 16.65 0.16
CA ALA A 499 -4.09 16.50 0.49
C ALA A 499 -4.55 17.42 1.62
N ASP A 500 -3.69 17.69 2.60
CA ASP A 500 -4.02 18.57 3.72
C ASP A 500 -3.90 20.05 3.32
N PHE A 501 -3.09 20.35 2.30
CA PHE A 501 -2.86 21.70 1.76
C PHE A 501 -3.75 22.02 0.55
N GLY A 502 -4.87 21.33 0.37
CA GLY A 502 -5.85 21.62 -0.68
C GLY A 502 -5.90 20.63 -1.84
N GLY A 503 -5.06 19.58 -1.81
CA GLY A 503 -5.14 18.43 -2.71
C GLY A 503 -4.31 18.53 -3.98
N ASP A 504 -3.87 19.72 -4.36
CA ASP A 504 -3.07 19.97 -5.55
C ASP A 504 -2.11 21.17 -5.37
N GLU A 505 -1.29 21.45 -6.38
CA GLU A 505 -0.35 22.58 -6.34
C GLU A 505 -1.05 23.94 -6.16
N VAL A 506 -2.25 24.10 -6.69
CA VAL A 506 -3.02 25.34 -6.60
C VAL A 506 -3.42 25.58 -5.16
N GLY A 507 -3.88 24.53 -4.47
CA GLY A 507 -4.16 24.50 -3.05
C GLY A 507 -2.92 24.86 -2.23
N VAL A 508 -1.78 24.22 -2.50
CA VAL A 508 -0.53 24.52 -1.81
C VAL A 508 -0.17 25.99 -1.98
N LEU A 509 -0.17 26.52 -3.21
CA LEU A 509 0.15 27.92 -3.46
C LEU A 509 -0.85 28.88 -2.78
N ALA A 510 -2.14 28.51 -2.70
CA ALA A 510 -3.14 29.28 -1.97
C ALA A 510 -2.84 29.31 -0.46
N HIS A 511 -2.52 28.16 0.13
CA HIS A 511 -2.10 28.04 1.52
C HIS A 511 -0.83 28.85 1.80
N LEU A 512 0.19 28.76 0.95
CA LEU A 512 1.42 29.54 1.09
C LEU A 512 1.14 31.05 1.06
N ARG A 513 0.29 31.53 0.15
CA ARG A 513 -0.08 32.96 0.05
C ARG A 513 -0.85 33.46 1.28
N GLN A 514 -1.51 32.59 2.03
CA GLN A 514 -2.19 32.96 3.28
C GLN A 514 -1.19 33.35 4.37
N TYR A 515 -0.06 32.65 4.47
CA TYR A 515 0.94 32.83 5.52
C TYR A 515 2.23 33.54 5.06
N ALA A 516 2.37 33.81 3.77
CA ALA A 516 3.51 34.52 3.21
C ALA A 516 3.53 36.02 3.60
N ALA A 517 4.71 36.50 3.97
CA ALA A 517 5.02 37.91 4.16
C ALA A 517 4.85 38.67 2.83
N PRO A 518 4.63 40.00 2.85
CA PRO A 518 4.22 40.77 1.66
C PRO A 518 5.08 40.52 0.41
N VAL A 519 6.41 40.53 0.55
CA VAL A 519 7.35 40.31 -0.57
C VAL A 519 7.22 38.89 -1.13
N LEU A 520 7.17 37.87 -0.27
CA LEU A 520 7.01 36.49 -0.71
C LEU A 520 5.63 36.27 -1.36
N LYS A 521 4.59 36.87 -0.79
CA LYS A 521 3.22 36.78 -1.30
C LYS A 521 3.09 37.35 -2.71
N GLU A 522 3.71 38.50 -2.99
CA GLU A 522 3.75 39.08 -4.33
C GLU A 522 4.50 38.19 -5.33
N ARG A 523 5.61 37.57 -4.92
CA ARG A 523 6.35 36.64 -5.77
C ARG A 523 5.53 35.38 -6.06
N LEU A 524 4.89 34.81 -5.05
CA LEU A 524 3.98 33.67 -5.19
C LEU A 524 2.74 34.01 -6.03
N ALA A 525 2.28 35.27 -6.06
CA ALA A 525 1.18 35.68 -6.92
C ALA A 525 1.57 35.68 -8.41
N LYS A 526 2.85 35.92 -8.72
CA LYS A 526 3.41 35.92 -10.08
C LYS A 526 3.92 34.54 -10.53
N HIS A 527 3.96 33.56 -9.63
CA HIS A 527 4.49 32.22 -9.88
C HIS A 527 3.38 31.18 -9.77
N GLY A 528 3.19 30.38 -10.83
CA GLY A 528 1.99 29.56 -11.00
C GLY A 528 2.13 28.07 -10.69
N ARG A 529 3.31 27.59 -10.32
CA ARG A 529 3.61 26.16 -10.13
C ARG A 529 4.69 25.94 -9.07
N LEU A 530 4.79 24.73 -8.54
CA LEU A 530 5.91 24.33 -7.68
C LEU A 530 7.03 23.77 -8.57
N ASP A 531 8.26 24.29 -8.50
CA ASP A 531 9.33 23.79 -9.39
C ASP A 531 10.14 22.66 -8.75
N ARG A 532 10.37 22.73 -7.43
CA ARG A 532 11.20 21.77 -6.69
C ARG A 532 10.71 21.60 -5.25
N THR A 533 11.03 20.45 -4.67
CA THR A 533 10.93 20.22 -3.23
C THR A 533 12.29 19.96 -2.61
N ALA A 534 12.46 20.35 -1.35
CA ALA A 534 13.69 20.10 -0.59
C ALA A 534 13.38 19.78 0.86
N TYR A 535 14.18 18.91 1.46
CA TYR A 535 14.09 18.56 2.87
C TYR A 535 15.45 18.18 3.43
N ASP A 536 15.79 18.70 4.60
CA ASP A 536 17.05 18.42 5.28
C ASP A 536 16.82 17.47 6.47
N TRP A 537 17.28 16.23 6.31
CA TRP A 537 17.12 15.15 7.30
C TRP A 537 18.16 15.16 8.41
N ARG A 538 19.16 16.06 8.38
CA ARG A 538 20.13 16.17 9.47
C ARG A 538 19.41 16.51 10.77
N LEU A 539 19.89 15.94 11.87
CA LEU A 539 19.33 16.15 13.19
C LEU A 539 19.32 17.66 13.53
N ASN A 540 18.24 18.17 14.13
CA ASN A 540 18.16 19.55 14.60
C ASN A 540 18.93 19.77 15.92
N GLY A 541 20.14 19.22 16.01
CA GLY A 541 21.06 19.45 17.13
C GLY A 541 21.74 20.82 17.05
N SER A 542 22.09 21.39 18.20
CA SER A 542 22.91 22.61 18.29
C SER A 542 24.40 22.35 18.47
N ASP A 543 24.80 21.08 18.51
CA ASP A 543 26.09 20.62 19.02
C ASP A 543 26.96 20.04 17.90
#